data_AF-A0A518ASL7-F1
#
_entry.id   AF-A0A518ASL7-F1
#
_cell.length_a   1.000
_cell.length_b   1.000
_cell.length_c   1.000
_cell.angle_alpha   90.00
_cell.angle_beta   90.00
_cell.angle_gamma   90.00
#
_symmetry.space_group_name_H-M   'P 1'
#
loop_
_entity.id
_entity.type
_entity.pdbx_description
1 polymer ?
#
loop_
_entity_poly.entity_id
_entity_poly.type
_entity_poly.pdbx_seq_one_letter_code
_entity_poly.pdbx_strand_id
1 'polypeptide(L)' 'MNERGDRMTKFQWQLGFAAFTVSVSQREVVSHYIRSQQEHHRRRSFQEEFMELLKRHEIDYDPRYVFEQEHVG' A
#
# COMPACT_ATOMS: atom_id res chain seq x y z
N MET A 1 5.04 -21.23 8.21
CA MET A 1 4.82 -20.23 9.28
C MET A 1 3.43 -19.63 9.09
N ASN A 2 2.42 -20.26 9.70
CA ASN A 2 1.03 -19.79 9.92
C ASN A 2 0.30 -20.79 10.86
N GLU A 3 1.05 -21.44 11.75
CA GLU A 3 0.57 -22.65 12.46
C GLU A 3 0.68 -22.52 13.98
N ARG A 4 0.40 -21.34 14.52
CA ARG A 4 0.21 -21.20 15.97
C ARG A 4 -1.06 -20.43 16.22
N GLY A 5 -2.08 -21.18 16.62
CA GLY A 5 -3.32 -20.66 17.14
C GLY A 5 -3.05 -19.97 18.46
N ASP A 6 -3.15 -18.65 18.45
CA ASP A 6 -3.79 -17.95 19.54
C ASP A 6 -4.75 -16.92 18.93
N ARG A 7 -5.95 -16.88 19.47
CA ARG A 7 -7.12 -16.24 18.89
C ARG A 7 -7.07 -14.75 19.20
N MET A 8 -6.65 -13.90 18.26
CA MET A 8 -7.34 -12.68 17.81
C MET A 8 -6.71 -12.29 16.46
N THR A 9 -7.50 -12.26 15.38
CA THR A 9 -7.11 -12.04 13.96
C THR A 9 -6.16 -13.09 13.35
N LYS A 10 -6.70 -13.94 12.46
CA LYS A 10 -5.88 -14.76 11.54
C LYS A 10 -5.05 -13.81 10.69
N PHE A 11 -3.72 -13.93 10.73
CA PHE A 11 -2.86 -13.23 9.79
C PHE A 11 -3.26 -13.59 8.37
N GLN A 12 -3.49 -12.59 7.53
CA GLN A 12 -3.75 -12.74 6.11
C GLN A 12 -2.82 -11.79 5.36
N TRP A 13 -2.28 -12.26 4.25
CA TRP A 13 -1.65 -11.37 3.30
C TRP A 13 -2.70 -10.45 2.69
N GLN A 14 -2.32 -9.20 2.46
CA GLN A 14 -3.10 -8.29 1.63
C GLN A 14 -3.27 -8.86 0.22
N LEU A 15 -4.42 -8.60 -0.40
CA LEU A 15 -4.77 -9.11 -1.73
C LEU A 15 -3.87 -8.54 -2.84
N GLY A 16 -3.20 -7.40 -2.61
CA GLY A 16 -2.28 -6.78 -3.55
C GLY A 16 -1.07 -6.16 -2.87
N PHE A 17 0.01 -5.91 -3.62
CA PHE A 17 1.21 -5.23 -3.13
C PHE A 17 1.83 -4.35 -4.22
N ALA A 18 2.61 -3.35 -3.81
CA ALA A 18 3.43 -2.54 -4.69
C ALA A 18 4.90 -2.59 -4.23
N ALA A 19 5.83 -2.62 -5.17
CA ALA A 19 7.26 -2.61 -4.90
C ALA A 19 7.89 -1.34 -5.50
N PHE A 20 8.69 -0.65 -4.69
CA PHE A 20 9.36 0.59 -5.08
C PHE A 20 10.86 0.49 -4.80
N THR A 21 11.68 1.01 -5.71
CA THR A 21 13.12 1.18 -5.48
C THR A 21 13.38 2.58 -4.94
N VAL A 22 14.16 2.68 -3.87
CA VAL A 22 14.56 3.94 -3.24
C VAL A 22 16.07 4.00 -3.06
N SER A 23 16.65 5.20 -3.13
CA SER A 23 18.06 5.41 -2.77
C SER A 23 18.28 5.07 -1.29
N VAL A 24 19.43 4.47 -0.95
CA VAL A 24 19.80 4.15 0.45
C VAL A 24 19.75 5.39 1.35
N SER A 25 20.08 6.56 0.79
CA SER A 25 19.96 7.86 1.49
C SER A 25 18.55 8.17 2.00
N GLN A 26 17.51 7.59 1.40
CA GLN A 26 16.11 7.79 1.76
C GLN A 26 15.60 6.77 2.79
N ARG A 27 16.44 5.86 3.28
CA ARG A 27 16.04 4.76 4.18
C ARG A 27 15.29 5.26 5.42
N GLU A 28 15.80 6.30 6.07
CA GLU A 28 15.18 6.82 7.31
C GLU A 28 13.84 7.47 7.03
N VAL A 29 13.73 8.23 5.93
CA VAL A 29 12.48 8.85 5.48
C VAL A 29 11.43 7.78 5.21
N VAL A 30 11.79 6.72 4.47
CA VAL A 30 10.89 5.59 4.16
C VAL A 30 10.51 4.82 5.43
N SER A 31 11.44 4.60 6.35
CA SER A 31 11.13 3.92 7.62
C SER A 31 10.14 4.71 8.46
N HIS A 32 10.32 6.03 8.57
CA HIS A 32 9.39 6.91 9.27
C HIS A 32 8.01 6.96 8.60
N TYR A 33 8.00 7.04 7.26
CA TYR A 33 6.76 6.96 6.48
C TYR A 33 5.98 5.67 6.80
N ILE A 34 6.61 4.50 6.72
CA ILE A 34 5.95 3.21 7.01
C ILE A 34 5.41 3.18 8.45
N ARG A 35 6.17 3.67 9.44
CA ARG A 35 5.74 3.69 10.85
C ARG A 35 4.53 4.58 11.11
N SER A 36 4.38 5.67 10.36
CA SER A 36 3.29 6.64 10.52
C SER A 36 2.08 6.37 9.62
N GLN A 37 2.15 5.37 8.73
CA GLN A 37 1.08 5.05 7.77
C GLN A 37 -0.29 4.81 8.42
N GLN A 38 -0.34 4.13 9.57
CA GLN A 38 -1.62 3.88 10.25
C GLN A 38 -2.32 5.18 10.66
N GLU A 39 -1.57 6.18 11.13
CA GLU A 39 -2.14 7.48 11.49
C GLU A 39 -2.50 8.27 10.23
N HIS A 40 -1.62 8.25 9.21
CA HIS A 40 -1.86 8.92 7.93
C HIS A 40 -3.16 8.42 7.27
N HIS A 41 -3.36 7.10 7.27
CA HIS A 41 -4.54 6.46 6.68
C HIS A 41 -5.84 6.65 7.45
N ARG A 42 -5.81 7.28 8.64
CA ARG A 42 -7.05 7.75 9.29
C ARG A 42 -7.65 8.97 8.59
N ARG A 43 -6.85 9.75 7.87
CA ARG A 43 -7.27 11.01 7.23
C ARG A 43 -7.25 10.95 5.71
N ARG A 44 -6.57 9.96 5.14
CA ARG A 44 -6.34 9.82 3.71
C ARG A 44 -6.41 8.36 3.30
N SER A 45 -7.17 8.03 2.27
CA SER A 45 -7.23 6.64 1.81
C SER A 45 -5.96 6.21 1.09
N PHE A 46 -5.69 4.91 1.10
CA PHE A 46 -4.63 4.31 0.29
C PHE A 46 -4.80 4.64 -1.20
N GLN A 47 -6.04 4.63 -1.71
CA GLN A 47 -6.31 4.91 -3.12
C GLN A 47 -5.88 6.33 -3.51
N GLU A 48 -6.22 7.33 -2.68
CA GLU A 48 -5.80 8.72 -2.89
C GLU A 48 -4.27 8.87 -2.84
N GLU A 49 -3.61 8.16 -1.91
CA GLU A 49 -2.15 8.17 -1.79
C GLU A 49 -1.45 7.56 -3.00
N PHE A 50 -1.92 6.39 -3.45
CA PHE A 50 -1.37 5.70 -4.60
C PHE A 50 -1.52 6.52 -5.89
N MET A 51 -2.71 7.12 -6.11
CA MET A 51 -2.97 7.96 -7.29
C MET A 51 -2.08 9.21 -7.33
N GLU A 52 -1.85 9.85 -6.18
CA GLU A 52 -0.91 10.98 -6.11
C GLU A 52 0.53 10.54 -6.36
N LEU A 53 0.93 9.34 -5.90
CA LEU A 53 2.25 8.80 -6.17
C LEU A 53 2.46 8.61 -7.68
N LEU A 54 1.50 7.98 -8.36
CA LEU A 54 1.55 7.80 -9.82
C LEU A 54 1.66 9.15 -10.54
N LYS A 55 0.84 10.13 -10.14
CA LYS A 55 0.87 11.48 -10.71
C LYS A 55 2.20 12.19 -10.47
N ARG A 56 2.78 12.09 -9.27
CA ARG A 56 4.07 12.71 -8.91
C ARG A 56 5.22 12.14 -9.73
N HIS A 57 5.14 10.86 -10.06
CA HIS A 57 6.15 10.17 -10.86
C HIS A 57 5.84 10.15 -12.36
N GLU A 58 4.81 10.89 -12.80
CA GLU A 58 4.39 11.00 -14.21
C GLU A 58 4.16 9.62 -14.86
N ILE A 59 3.68 8.66 -14.06
CA ILE A 59 3.33 7.33 -14.54
C ILE A 59 1.95 7.42 -15.19
N ASP A 60 1.86 7.09 -16.47
CA ASP A 60 0.58 6.95 -17.16
C ASP A 60 -0.15 5.71 -16.63
N TYR A 61 -1.43 5.89 -16.31
CA TYR A 61 -2.30 4.81 -15.89
C TYR A 61 -3.72 5.10 -16.34
N ASP A 62 -4.46 4.03 -16.63
CA ASP A 62 -5.89 4.13 -16.88
C ASP A 62 -6.64 3.89 -15.56
N PRO A 63 -7.36 4.90 -15.01
CA PRO A 63 -8.07 4.80 -13.73
C PRO A 63 -9.00 3.58 -13.62
N ARG A 64 -9.48 3.03 -14.75
CA ARG A 64 -10.36 1.86 -14.79
C ARG A 64 -9.68 0.56 -14.33
N TYR A 65 -8.35 0.51 -14.37
CA TYR A 65 -7.56 -0.69 -14.07
C TYR A 65 -6.62 -0.52 -12.87
N VAL A 66 -6.61 0.64 -12.22
CA VAL A 66 -5.72 0.92 -11.07
C VAL A 66 -6.15 0.16 -9.82
N PHE A 67 -7.46 0.04 -9.62
CA PHE A 67 -8.04 -0.73 -8.54
C PHE A 67 -9.00 -1.73 -9.19
N GLU A 68 -8.79 -3.01 -8.90
CA GLU A 68 -9.73 -4.06 -9.30
C GLU A 68 -11.08 -3.75 -8.64
N GLN A 69 -12.00 -3.15 -9.39
CA GLN A 69 -13.41 -3.38 -9.11
C GLN A 69 -13.65 -4.82 -9.52
N GLU A 70 -13.66 -5.71 -8.52
CA GLU A 70 -14.12 -7.10 -8.55
C GLU A 70 -14.94 -7.38 -9.83
N HIS A 71 -14.28 -7.88 -10.88
CA HIS A 71 -15.02 -8.48 -11.98
C HIS A 71 -15.53 -9.81 -11.42
N VAL A 72 -16.66 -9.73 -10.71
CA VAL A 72 -17.51 -10.88 -10.44
C VAL A 72 -17.98 -11.38 -11.80
N GLY A 73 -17.27 -12.39 -12.30
CA GLY A 73 -17.76 -13.36 -13.26
C GLY A 73 -17.89 -14.71 -12.55
#